data_AF-A0A1Q4VV55-F1
#
_entry.id   AF-A0A1Q4VV55-F1
#
_cell.length_a   1.000
_cell.length_b   1.000
_cell.length_c   1.000
_cell.angle_alpha   90.00
_cell.angle_beta   90.00
_cell.angle_gamma   90.00
#
_symmetry.space_group_name_H-M   'P 1'
#
loop_
_entity.id
_entity.type
_entity.pdbx_description
1 polymer ?
#
loop_
_entity_poly.entity_id
_entity_poly.type
_entity_poly.pdbx_seq_one_letter_code
_entity_poly.pdbx_strand_id
1 'polypeptide(L)'
;MGEASTQDKSARTTAQIEADIERTRDRLASTLDELAVRVHPSTVTAQVKAKAVAAVEEKTARAYVAASGVVEKVRAQFVDEKGQPRRERIVPAALVGVGLVLLVASARKRRKG
;
A
#
# COMPACT_ATOMS: atom_id res chain seq x y z
N MET A 1 49.25 30.55 -39.81
CA MET A 1 47.80 30.34 -39.62
C MET A 1 47.44 29.09 -40.42
N GLY A 2 47.04 27.94 -39.90
CA GLY A 2 46.84 27.46 -38.55
C GLY A 2 46.61 25.95 -38.70
N GLU A 3 47.66 25.15 -38.53
CA GLU A 3 47.58 23.69 -38.48
C GLU A 3 47.55 23.21 -37.03
N ALA A 4 46.86 23.97 -36.17
CA ALA A 4 46.78 23.75 -34.73
C ALA A 4 45.63 22.82 -34.30
N SER A 5 45.04 22.04 -35.22
CA SER A 5 43.76 21.38 -34.94
C SER A 5 43.74 19.87 -35.11
N THR A 6 44.86 19.24 -35.45
CA THR A 6 45.01 17.77 -35.45
C THR A 6 46.02 17.30 -34.42
N GLN A 7 46.07 17.99 -33.27
CA GLN A 7 46.40 17.30 -32.03
C GLN A 7 45.17 16.44 -31.70
N ASP A 8 45.04 15.36 -32.47
CA ASP A 8 44.02 14.36 -32.33
C ASP A 8 43.98 14.00 -30.85
N LYS A 9 42.80 14.21 -30.26
CA LYS A 9 42.36 13.61 -29.01
C LYS A 9 43.03 12.25 -28.92
N SER A 10 44.19 12.13 -28.28
CA SER A 10 44.98 10.92 -28.37
C SER A 10 44.07 9.81 -27.88
N ALA A 11 43.61 9.02 -28.84
CA ALA A 11 42.63 7.99 -28.62
C ALA A 11 43.21 7.18 -27.49
N ARG A 12 42.50 7.15 -26.36
CA ARG A 12 42.89 6.49 -25.12
C ARG A 12 43.64 5.21 -25.51
N THR A 13 44.93 5.12 -25.21
CA THR A 13 45.75 4.02 -25.77
C THR A 13 45.18 2.69 -25.28
N THR A 14 45.28 1.61 -26.06
CA THR A 14 44.70 0.31 -25.70
C THR A 14 45.09 -0.13 -24.28
N ALA A 15 46.35 0.04 -23.91
CA ALA A 15 46.84 -0.24 -22.55
C ALA A 15 46.17 0.61 -21.46
N GLN A 16 45.86 1.88 -21.75
CA GLN A 16 45.10 2.74 -20.82
C GLN A 16 43.64 2.33 -20.72
N ILE A 17 43.03 1.85 -21.81
CA ILE A 17 41.67 1.32 -21.80
C ILE A 17 41.62 0.05 -20.96
N GLU A 18 42.55 -0.88 -21.14
CA GLU A 18 42.67 -2.10 -20.34
C GLU A 18 42.79 -1.77 -18.85
N ALA A 19 43.68 -0.84 -18.51
CA ALA A 19 43.89 -0.41 -17.13
C ALA A 19 42.67 0.30 -16.52
N ASP A 20 41.89 1.04 -17.31
CA ASP A 20 40.64 1.65 -16.85
C ASP A 20 39.52 0.62 -16.67
N ILE A 21 39.45 -0.39 -17.54
CA ILE A 21 38.47 -1.48 -17.43
C ILE A 21 38.73 -2.28 -16.16
N GLU A 22 39.98 -2.61 -15.87
CA GLU A 22 40.36 -3.35 -14.67
C GLU A 22 40.01 -2.56 -13.41
N ARG A 23 40.38 -1.27 -13.37
CA ARG A 23 40.02 -0.36 -12.26
C ARG A 23 38.50 -0.22 -12.08
N THR A 24 37.74 -0.22 -13.18
CA THR A 24 36.28 -0.15 -13.15
C THR A 24 35.67 -1.46 -12.64
N ARG A 25 36.21 -2.61 -13.04
CA ARG A 25 35.78 -3.93 -12.57
C ARG A 25 35.98 -4.08 -11.07
N ASP A 26 37.12 -3.68 -10.55
CA ASP A 26 37.41 -3.73 -9.11
C ASP A 26 36.43 -2.87 -8.29
N ARG A 27 36.15 -1.66 -8.79
CA ARG A 27 35.18 -0.76 -8.16
C ARG A 27 33.76 -1.34 -8.17
N LEU A 28 33.34 -1.95 -9.27
CA LEU A 28 32.03 -2.60 -9.37
C LEU A 28 31.92 -3.81 -8.46
N ALA A 29 32.94 -4.66 -8.38
CA ALA A 29 32.97 -5.82 -7.48
C ALA A 29 32.82 -5.38 -6.02
N SER A 30 33.59 -4.39 -5.59
CA SER A 30 33.46 -3.81 -4.24
C SER A 30 32.07 -3.24 -3.97
N THR A 31 31.48 -2.56 -4.97
CA THR A 31 30.13 -1.98 -4.84
C THR A 31 29.05 -3.06 -4.79
N LEU A 32 29.21 -4.15 -5.55
CA LEU A 32 28.30 -5.28 -5.56
C LEU A 32 28.32 -6.05 -4.25
N ASP A 33 29.48 -6.23 -3.63
CA ASP A 33 29.59 -6.84 -2.31
C ASP A 33 28.88 -5.98 -1.24
N GLU A 34 29.03 -4.66 -1.31
CA GLU A 34 28.29 -3.75 -0.42
C GLU A 34 26.77 -3.81 -0.63
N LEU A 35 26.32 -3.89 -1.89
CA LEU A 35 24.91 -4.07 -2.25
C LEU A 35 24.36 -5.44 -1.82
N ALA A 36 25.14 -6.51 -1.93
CA ALA A 36 24.74 -7.87 -1.56
C ALA A 36 24.38 -7.96 -0.08
N VAL A 37 25.12 -7.26 0.79
CA VAL A 37 24.84 -7.20 2.23
C VAL A 37 23.57 -6.40 2.52
N ARG A 38 23.33 -5.28 1.81
CA ARG A 38 22.16 -4.41 2.02
C ARG A 38 20.85 -4.94 1.43
N VAL A 39 20.91 -5.66 0.32
CA VAL A 39 19.72 -6.15 -0.42
C VAL A 39 19.47 -7.63 -0.15
N HIS A 40 19.71 -8.08 1.08
CA HIS A 40 19.44 -9.46 1.45
C HIS A 40 17.94 -9.78 1.19
N PRO A 41 17.61 -10.79 0.37
CA PRO A 41 16.26 -10.98 -0.15
C PRO A 41 15.20 -11.20 0.94
N SER A 42 15.60 -11.80 2.08
CA SER A 42 14.71 -11.96 3.23
C SER A 42 14.30 -10.62 3.86
N THR A 43 15.18 -9.62 3.87
CA THR A 43 14.91 -8.31 4.46
C THR A 43 14.04 -7.45 3.55
N VAL A 44 14.23 -7.53 2.23
CA VAL A 44 13.41 -6.80 1.26
C VAL A 44 11.98 -7.32 1.28
N THR A 45 11.79 -8.64 1.21
CA THR A 45 10.47 -9.27 1.24
C THR A 45 9.74 -9.02 2.56
N ALA A 46 10.45 -9.10 3.69
CA ALA A 46 9.89 -8.77 5.01
C ALA A 46 9.40 -7.31 5.08
N GLN A 47 10.18 -6.35 4.58
CA GLN A 47 9.78 -4.93 4.54
C GLN A 47 8.56 -4.69 3.65
N VAL A 48 8.50 -5.33 2.48
CA VAL A 48 7.33 -5.22 1.58
C VAL A 48 6.08 -5.79 2.26
N LYS A 49 6.18 -6.96 2.89
CA LYS A 49 5.07 -7.58 3.62
C LYS A 49 4.60 -6.69 4.78
N ALA A 50 5.53 -6.15 5.56
CA ALA A 50 5.22 -5.24 6.66
C ALA A 50 4.47 -3.98 6.18
N LYS A 51 4.93 -3.36 5.08
CA LYS A 51 4.24 -2.22 4.46
C LYS A 51 2.84 -2.58 3.98
N ALA A 52 2.67 -3.75 3.38
CA ALA A 52 1.36 -4.21 2.91
C ALA A 52 0.39 -4.43 4.09
N VAL A 53 0.84 -5.06 5.17
CA VAL A 53 0.06 -5.26 6.39
C VAL A 53 -0.34 -3.91 7.00
N ALA A 54 0.61 -2.99 7.16
CA ALA A 54 0.34 -1.66 7.71
C ALA A 54 -0.71 -0.88 6.88
N ALA A 55 -0.63 -0.96 5.54
CA ALA A 55 -1.61 -0.32 4.66
C ALA A 55 -3.02 -0.92 4.81
N VAL A 56 -3.13 -2.22 5.09
CA VAL A 56 -4.41 -2.88 5.34
C VAL A 56 -4.95 -2.53 6.72
N GLU A 57 -4.10 -2.50 7.75
CA GLU A 57 -4.48 -2.12 9.11
C GLU A 57 -4.99 -0.68 9.16
N GLU A 58 -4.31 0.26 8.51
CA GLU A 58 -4.76 1.66 8.46
C GLU A 58 -6.16 1.78 7.85
N LYS A 59 -6.42 1.08 6.74
CA LYS A 59 -7.73 1.08 6.08
C LYS A 59 -8.80 0.43 6.96
N THR A 60 -8.47 -0.68 7.61
CA THR A 60 -9.38 -1.40 8.51
C THR A 60 -9.74 -0.54 9.72
N ALA A 61 -8.75 0.12 10.34
CA ALA A 61 -8.96 1.02 11.46
C ALA A 61 -9.87 2.20 11.08
N ARG A 62 -9.59 2.86 9.94
CA ARG A 62 -10.45 3.95 9.43
C ARG A 62 -11.87 3.47 9.14
N ALA A 63 -12.02 2.30 8.53
CA ALA A 63 -13.33 1.72 8.23
C ALA A 63 -14.11 1.39 9.51
N TYR A 64 -13.46 0.83 10.53
CA TYR A 64 -14.08 0.53 11.81
C TYR A 64 -14.56 1.79 12.52
N VAL A 65 -13.71 2.82 12.61
CA VAL A 65 -14.08 4.11 13.22
C VAL A 65 -15.25 4.75 12.46
N ALA A 66 -15.20 4.79 11.13
CA ALA A 66 -16.30 5.30 10.32
C ALA A 66 -17.61 4.53 10.55
N ALA A 67 -17.55 3.19 10.60
CA ALA A 67 -18.72 2.35 10.87
C ALA A 67 -19.30 2.62 12.27
N SER A 68 -18.45 2.72 13.30
CA SER A 68 -18.89 3.05 14.66
C SER A 68 -19.56 4.42 14.75
N GLY A 69 -19.04 5.43 14.03
CA GLY A 69 -19.66 6.75 13.95
C GLY A 69 -21.04 6.73 13.28
N VAL A 70 -21.22 5.91 12.24
CA VAL A 70 -22.54 5.71 11.61
C VAL A 70 -23.51 5.04 12.58
N VAL A 71 -23.06 3.98 13.28
CA VAL A 71 -23.90 3.28 14.27
C VAL A 71 -24.33 4.22 15.39
N GLU A 72 -23.41 5.02 15.94
CA GLU A 72 -23.75 6.01 16.98
C GLU A 72 -24.72 7.08 16.46
N LYS A 73 -24.54 7.56 15.23
CA LYS A 73 -25.48 8.51 14.61
C LYS A 73 -26.88 7.93 14.43
N VAL A 74 -26.99 6.65 14.04
CA VAL A 74 -28.27 5.95 13.96
C VAL A 74 -28.86 5.79 15.35
N ARG A 75 -28.06 5.32 16.33
CA ARG A 75 -28.48 5.15 17.71
C ARG A 75 -29.06 6.44 18.28
N ALA A 76 -28.40 7.58 18.07
CA ALA A 76 -28.86 8.91 18.52
C ALA A 76 -30.26 9.32 18.01
N GLN A 77 -30.73 8.77 16.88
CA GLN A 77 -32.09 9.03 16.38
C GLN A 77 -33.17 8.24 17.15
N PHE A 78 -32.76 7.15 17.81
CA PHE A 78 -33.65 6.20 18.46
C PHE A 78 -33.52 6.17 19.98
N VAL A 79 -32.52 6.82 20.58
CA VAL A 79 -32.44 7.08 22.03
C VAL A 79 -32.81 8.53 22.38
N ASP A 80 -33.24 8.77 23.62
CA ASP A 80 -33.49 10.12 24.15
C ASP A 80 -32.27 10.70 24.89
N GLU A 81 -32.37 11.94 25.41
CA GLU A 81 -31.26 12.58 26.14
C GLU A 81 -30.84 11.83 27.42
N LYS A 82 -31.66 10.89 27.92
CA LYS A 82 -31.38 10.05 29.08
C LYS A 82 -30.90 8.64 28.67
N GLY A 83 -30.72 8.39 27.37
CA GLY A 83 -30.25 7.12 26.82
C GLY A 83 -31.33 6.04 26.71
N GLN A 84 -32.62 6.36 26.90
CA GLN A 84 -33.70 5.39 26.84
C GLN A 84 -34.14 5.14 25.39
N PRO A 85 -34.38 3.87 24.99
CA PRO A 85 -34.87 3.53 23.66
C PRO A 85 -36.28 4.07 23.40
N ARG A 86 -36.45 4.88 22.34
CA ARG A 86 -37.74 5.43 21.90
C ARG A 86 -38.55 4.35 21.17
N ARG A 87 -39.28 3.51 21.94
CA ARG A 87 -40.02 2.34 21.44
C ARG A 87 -40.99 2.66 20.29
N GLU A 88 -41.62 3.83 20.32
CA GLU A 88 -42.52 4.34 19.27
C GLU A 88 -41.84 4.46 17.90
N ARG A 89 -40.52 4.74 17.88
CA ARG A 89 -39.73 4.90 16.64
C ARG A 89 -38.97 3.63 16.26
N ILE A 90 -38.55 2.84 17.25
CA ILE A 90 -37.73 1.63 17.03
C ILE A 90 -38.54 0.51 16.40
N VAL A 91 -39.76 0.25 16.85
CA VAL A 91 -40.59 -0.86 16.36
C VAL A 91 -40.84 -0.77 14.84
N PRO A 92 -41.36 0.36 14.29
CA PRO A 92 -41.56 0.47 12.84
C PRO A 92 -40.24 0.42 12.06
N ALA A 93 -39.16 1.06 12.56
CA ALA A 93 -37.86 1.02 11.89
C ALA A 93 -37.24 -0.39 11.85
N ALA A 94 -37.39 -1.15 12.94
CA ALA A 94 -36.90 -2.52 13.03
C ALA A 94 -37.62 -3.45 12.03
N LEU A 95 -38.94 -3.30 11.88
CA LEU A 95 -39.71 -4.08 10.89
C LEU A 95 -39.24 -3.83 9.46
N VAL A 96 -39.03 -2.55 9.09
CA VAL A 96 -38.51 -2.19 7.76
C VAL A 96 -37.09 -2.74 7.56
N GLY A 97 -36.23 -2.60 8.58
CA GLY A 97 -34.86 -3.12 8.54
C GLY A 97 -34.82 -4.63 8.32
N VAL A 98 -35.61 -5.41 9.07
CA VAL A 98 -35.73 -6.86 8.92
C VAL A 98 -36.23 -7.23 7.53
N GLY A 99 -37.25 -6.53 7.02
CA GLY A 99 -37.78 -6.75 5.67
C GLY A 99 -36.72 -6.55 4.58
N LEU A 100 -35.94 -5.47 4.66
CA LEU A 100 -34.85 -5.19 3.72
C LEU A 100 -33.75 -6.26 3.79
N VAL A 101 -33.37 -6.69 4.99
CA VAL A 101 -32.35 -7.75 5.17
C VAL A 101 -32.82 -9.06 4.54
N LEU A 102 -34.07 -9.46 4.77
CA LEU A 102 -34.65 -10.66 4.16
C LEU A 102 -34.71 -10.54 2.63
N LEU A 103 -35.08 -9.37 2.10
CA LEU A 103 -35.11 -9.11 0.65
C LEU A 103 -33.72 -9.28 0.04
N VAL A 104 -32.69 -8.63 0.62
CA VAL A 104 -31.30 -8.74 0.13
C VAL A 104 -30.78 -10.17 0.23
N ALA A 105 -31.03 -10.87 1.34
CA ALA A 105 -30.64 -12.26 1.51
C ALA A 105 -31.30 -13.17 0.46
N SER A 106 -32.59 -12.96 0.17
CA SER A 106 -33.32 -13.70 -0.86
C SER A 106 -32.81 -13.42 -2.28
N ALA A 107 -32.49 -12.16 -2.59
CA ALA A 107 -31.92 -11.77 -3.87
C ALA A 107 -30.53 -12.37 -4.09
N ARG A 108 -29.71 -12.44 -3.03
CA ARG A 108 -28.39 -13.08 -3.08
C ARG A 108 -28.50 -14.60 -3.26
N LYS A 109 -29.49 -15.23 -2.61
CA LYS A 109 -29.79 -16.66 -2.79
C LYS A 109 -30.18 -16.97 -4.24
N ARG A 110 -31.00 -16.12 -4.86
CA ARG A 110 -31.43 -16.28 -6.27
C ARG A 110 -30.31 -16.12 -7.31
N ARG A 111 -29.21 -15.41 -7.01
CA ARG A 111 -28.08 -15.30 -7.96
C ARG A 111 -27.14 -16.50 -7.95
N LYS A 112 -27.26 -17.38 -6.95
CA LYS A 112 -26.32 -18.49 -6.72
C LYS A 112 -26.89 -19.86 -7.10
N GLY A 113 -28.19 -19.94 -7.39
CA GLY A 113 -28.85 -21.12 -7.96
C GLY A 113 -29.27 -20.80 -9.38
#